data_AF-A0A3B4BHG0-F1
#
_entry.id   AF-A0A3B4BHG0-F1
#
_cell.length_a   1.000
_cell.length_b   1.000
_cell.length_c   1.000
_cell.angle_alpha   90.00
_cell.angle_beta   90.00
_cell.angle_gamma   90.00
#
_symmetry.space_group_name_H-M   'P 1'
#
loop_
_entity.id
_entity.type
_entity.pdbx_description
1 polymer ?
#
loop_
_entity_poly.entity_id
_entity_poly.type
_entity_poly.pdbx_seq_one_letter_code
_entity_poly.pdbx_strand_id
1 'polypeptide(L)'
;MERMIQALYVENGAGLYFTHFCEQSENQLWVNAIYFWSDLQNYLELFYQDGLDPYRVQREAQLIYATFLCSLARRSLGIHEDMRRKVYERLMPAFEELFDNIEEHALNILLEPWTILVNRDEESYQQVSLESVVSAPEYSSTLKVPQLSESWSKVSSDHKGYRLGSLLRHRHEVGHFMKFLQNHGADIHLSCWLDLEQYRRTPQTDTALRQERSAHLVNRYLNKKYFFGSDSPASINQQHERLKLHCLSNAAVMEIQDIVRSHIETTWLPDFLSTAEFIQRQKDKPKSEGLWMCSSKEILSFRRVLLDPASCLQFQHFVSLKGDFLENDVLFWLEVQRYKDLCHSHSDQATIEKKISTIISVFINSSVPPALQIDIPHDQAQTILENRHKLGPYIFREAQVTLPIHSIMNNKTQIIRLLQLDAICRRH
;
A
#
# COMPACT_ATOMS: atom_id res chain seq x y z
N MET A 1 20.60 -7.09 9.52
CA MET A 1 19.89 -5.95 8.90
C MET A 1 18.58 -6.35 8.22
N GLU A 2 18.57 -7.20 7.19
CA GLU A 2 17.33 -7.47 6.46
C GLU A 2 16.21 -8.08 7.32
N ARG A 3 16.53 -9.09 8.14
CA ARG A 3 15.58 -9.69 9.09
C ARG A 3 15.05 -8.68 10.12
N MET A 4 15.88 -7.71 10.51
CA MET A 4 15.48 -6.62 11.41
C MET A 4 14.47 -5.70 10.74
N ILE A 5 14.73 -5.27 9.50
CA ILE A 5 13.82 -4.39 8.76
C ILE A 5 12.45 -5.08 8.57
N GLN A 6 12.44 -6.36 8.20
CA GLN A 6 11.20 -7.12 8.09
C GLN A 6 10.42 -7.18 9.42
N ALA A 7 11.12 -7.34 10.54
CA ALA A 7 10.51 -7.33 11.86
C ALA A 7 9.97 -5.95 12.24
N LEU A 8 10.69 -4.86 11.92
CA LEU A 8 10.27 -3.49 12.16
C LEU A 8 8.95 -3.14 11.43
N TYR A 9 8.76 -3.64 10.20
CA TYR A 9 7.51 -3.39 9.46
C TYR A 9 6.27 -4.03 10.08
N VAL A 10 6.42 -5.17 10.76
CA VAL A 10 5.30 -5.87 11.42
C VAL A 10 5.16 -5.51 12.90
N GLU A 11 6.06 -4.67 13.41
CA GLU A 11 6.20 -4.37 14.83
C GLU A 11 4.95 -3.75 15.44
N ASN A 12 4.27 -2.87 14.70
CA ASN A 12 3.02 -2.26 15.15
C ASN A 12 1.91 -3.31 15.39
N GLY A 13 1.92 -4.41 14.63
CA GLY A 13 1.04 -5.57 14.83
C GLY A 13 1.56 -6.57 15.86
N ALA A 14 2.85 -6.54 16.18
CA ALA A 14 3.52 -7.43 17.14
C ALA A 14 3.61 -6.82 18.56
N GLY A 15 2.96 -5.68 18.80
CA GLY A 15 2.91 -5.04 20.12
C GLY A 15 4.18 -4.28 20.50
N LEU A 16 4.93 -3.74 19.53
CA LEU A 16 6.09 -2.86 19.76
C LEU A 16 7.22 -3.49 20.58
N TYR A 17 7.40 -4.81 20.47
CA TYR A 17 8.36 -5.56 21.28
C TYR A 17 9.80 -5.01 21.21
N PHE A 18 10.28 -4.69 20.01
CA PHE A 18 11.64 -4.19 19.81
C PHE A 18 11.80 -2.72 20.25
N THR A 19 10.77 -1.92 20.06
CA THR A 19 10.67 -0.52 20.53
C THR A 19 10.72 -0.49 22.04
N HIS A 20 9.96 -1.34 22.72
CA HIS A 20 10.00 -1.48 24.18
C HIS A 20 11.36 -1.96 24.68
N PHE A 21 12.03 -2.87 23.95
CA PHE A 21 13.41 -3.23 24.27
C PHE A 21 14.36 -2.03 24.19
N CYS A 22 14.23 -1.20 23.14
CA CYS A 22 15.03 0.01 22.99
C CYS A 22 14.69 1.05 24.08
N GLU A 23 13.42 1.24 24.44
CA GLU A 23 12.98 2.16 25.51
C GLU A 23 13.47 1.73 26.90
N GLN A 24 13.53 0.42 27.15
CA GLN A 24 14.08 -0.14 28.38
C GLN A 24 15.61 -0.10 28.40
N SER A 25 16.25 0.14 27.27
CA SER A 25 17.68 0.38 27.21
C SER A 25 18.01 1.77 27.78
N GLU A 26 19.12 1.89 28.49
CA GLU A 26 19.63 3.20 28.93
C GLU A 26 20.23 4.02 27.76
N ASN A 27 20.17 3.51 26.52
CA ASN A 27 20.78 4.13 25.35
C ASN A 27 19.78 4.98 24.57
N GLN A 28 19.87 6.30 24.76
CA GLN A 28 19.02 7.28 24.08
C GLN A 28 19.17 7.28 22.55
N LEU A 29 20.30 6.84 22.00
CA LEU A 29 20.47 6.77 20.55
C LEU A 29 19.60 5.68 19.92
N TRP A 30 19.46 4.53 20.58
CA TRP A 30 18.58 3.44 20.12
C TRP A 30 17.12 3.87 20.14
N VAL A 31 16.71 4.52 21.25
CA VAL A 31 15.37 5.10 21.40
C VAL A 31 15.09 6.16 20.33
N ASN A 32 16.02 7.09 20.09
CA ASN A 32 15.83 8.11 19.07
C ASN A 32 15.78 7.50 17.65
N ALA A 33 16.60 6.49 17.37
CA ALA A 33 16.63 5.83 16.07
C ALA A 33 15.33 5.08 15.76
N ILE A 34 14.73 4.39 16.73
CA ILE A 34 13.47 3.66 16.51
C ILE A 34 12.29 4.61 16.30
N TYR A 35 12.22 5.72 17.05
CA TYR A 35 11.19 6.73 16.84
C TYR A 35 11.37 7.48 15.51
N PHE A 36 12.61 7.84 15.15
CA PHE A 36 12.89 8.42 13.84
C PHE A 36 12.46 7.49 12.70
N TRP A 37 12.78 6.20 12.82
CA TRP A 37 12.38 5.21 11.83
C TRP A 37 10.87 5.16 11.66
N SER A 38 10.12 5.10 12.76
CA SER A 38 8.65 5.11 12.75
C SER A 38 8.09 6.38 12.10
N ASP A 39 8.57 7.56 12.51
CA ASP A 39 8.15 8.84 11.94
C ASP A 39 8.49 8.95 10.45
N LEU A 40 9.63 8.40 10.04
CA LEU A 40 10.03 8.34 8.63
C LEU A 40 9.10 7.45 7.81
N GLN A 41 8.70 6.27 8.31
CA GLN A 41 7.75 5.42 7.60
C GLN A 41 6.39 6.13 7.42
N ASN A 42 5.92 6.85 8.45
CA ASN A 42 4.71 7.66 8.36
C ASN A 42 4.84 8.79 7.31
N TYR A 43 6.02 9.41 7.21
CA TYR A 43 6.30 10.41 6.18
C TYR A 43 6.30 9.83 4.77
N LEU A 44 6.94 8.67 4.57
CA LEU A 44 6.97 7.98 3.27
C LEU A 44 5.56 7.56 2.82
N GLU A 45 4.73 7.09 3.75
CA GLU A 45 3.33 6.73 3.50
C GLU A 45 2.51 7.89 2.88
N LEU A 46 2.82 9.14 3.22
CA LEU A 46 2.13 10.31 2.66
C LEU A 46 2.25 10.43 1.16
N PHE A 47 3.37 9.98 0.59
CA PHE A 47 3.55 10.04 -0.85
C PHE A 47 2.52 9.15 -1.53
N TYR A 48 2.30 7.95 -1.01
CA TYR A 48 1.53 6.91 -1.67
C TYR A 48 0.03 6.92 -1.39
N GLN A 49 -0.47 7.89 -0.62
CA GLN A 49 -1.90 8.12 -0.43
C GLN A 49 -2.57 8.67 -1.70
N ASP A 50 -3.83 8.30 -1.93
CA ASP A 50 -4.65 8.87 -3.01
C ASP A 50 -4.85 10.37 -2.78
N GLY A 51 -4.29 11.20 -3.67
CA GLY A 51 -4.34 12.66 -3.55
C GLY A 51 -3.24 13.22 -2.65
N LEU A 52 -2.01 13.25 -3.18
CA LEU A 52 -0.85 13.86 -2.52
C LEU A 52 -1.14 15.30 -2.09
N ASP A 53 -0.91 15.59 -0.80
CA ASP A 53 -0.93 16.95 -0.26
C ASP A 53 0.51 17.47 -0.07
N PRO A 54 1.02 18.33 -0.97
CA PRO A 54 2.35 18.94 -0.87
C PRO A 54 2.62 19.63 0.47
N TYR A 55 1.60 20.27 1.05
CA TYR A 55 1.75 21.01 2.29
C TYR A 55 1.93 20.07 3.47
N ARG A 56 1.14 18.98 3.52
CA ARG A 56 1.29 17.96 4.56
C ARG A 56 2.65 17.30 4.51
N VAL A 57 3.08 16.86 3.32
CA VAL A 57 4.44 16.29 3.11
C VAL A 57 5.52 17.25 3.57
N GLN A 58 5.40 18.53 3.20
CA GLN A 58 6.37 19.55 3.57
C GLN A 58 6.46 19.76 5.08
N ARG A 59 5.31 19.79 5.77
CA ARG A 59 5.24 19.96 7.22
C ARG A 59 5.84 18.78 7.97
N GLU A 60 5.54 17.56 7.53
CA GLU A 60 6.08 16.35 8.17
C GLU A 60 7.60 16.26 7.97
N ALA A 61 8.12 16.60 6.79
CA ALA A 61 9.57 16.69 6.57
C ALA A 61 10.25 17.70 7.52
N GLN A 62 9.67 18.89 7.69
CA GLN A 62 10.18 19.91 8.61
C GLN A 62 10.13 19.45 10.07
N LEU A 63 9.07 18.74 10.46
CA LEU A 63 8.92 18.20 11.81
C LEU A 63 9.99 17.14 12.11
N ILE A 64 10.21 16.19 11.20
CA ILE A 64 11.27 15.19 11.31
C ILE A 64 12.64 15.87 11.42
N TYR A 65 12.93 16.84 10.55
CA TYR A 65 14.18 17.59 10.59
C TYR A 65 14.37 18.30 11.94
N ALA A 66 13.37 19.03 12.43
CA ALA A 66 13.44 19.75 13.69
C ALA A 66 13.63 18.82 14.91
N THR A 67 13.00 17.64 14.87
CA THR A 67 12.95 16.70 16.00
C THR A 67 14.23 15.89 16.15
N PHE A 68 14.82 15.43 15.03
CA PHE A 68 15.92 14.45 15.04
C PHE A 68 17.23 14.97 14.42
N LEU A 69 17.18 15.93 13.49
CA LEU A 69 18.36 16.33 12.70
C LEU A 69 18.90 17.71 13.09
N CYS A 70 18.06 18.64 13.53
CA CYS A 70 18.50 19.98 13.92
C CYS A 70 19.65 19.93 14.93
N SER A 71 20.58 20.90 14.90
CA SER A 71 21.68 20.96 15.88
C SER A 71 21.21 21.03 17.34
N LEU A 72 19.99 21.52 17.55
CA LEU A 72 19.32 21.63 18.85
C LEU A 72 18.23 20.54 19.04
N ALA A 73 18.24 19.50 18.20
CA ALA A 73 17.28 18.40 18.27
C ALA A 73 17.37 17.71 19.64
N ARG A 74 16.22 17.65 20.32
CA ARG A 74 16.11 16.95 21.62
C ARG A 74 16.27 15.44 21.46
N ARG A 75 15.95 14.89 20.28
CA ARG A 75 16.07 13.48 19.93
C ARG A 75 17.13 13.27 18.86
N SER A 76 18.31 13.88 19.05
CA SER A 76 19.39 13.80 18.07
C SER A 76 19.84 12.36 17.79
N LEU A 77 20.08 12.07 16.52
CA LEU A 77 20.63 10.80 16.02
C LEU A 77 22.17 10.79 15.90
N GLY A 78 22.83 11.85 16.39
CA GLY A 78 24.29 11.97 16.28
C GLY A 78 24.79 12.13 14.84
N ILE A 79 24.00 12.76 13.97
CA ILE A 79 24.29 12.90 12.54
C ILE A 79 25.37 13.96 12.30
N HIS A 80 26.32 13.65 11.41
CA HIS A 80 27.35 14.60 10.95
C HIS A 80 26.75 15.85 10.28
N GLU A 81 27.43 16.99 10.42
CA GLU A 81 26.95 18.28 9.89
C GLU A 81 26.70 18.26 8.37
N ASP A 82 27.56 17.60 7.59
CA ASP A 82 27.41 17.56 6.14
C ASP A 82 26.14 16.82 5.70
N MET A 83 25.74 15.76 6.41
CA MET A 83 24.49 15.05 6.13
C MET A 83 23.28 15.92 6.46
N ARG A 84 23.33 16.66 7.58
CA ARG A 84 22.26 17.59 7.98
C ARG A 84 22.09 18.72 6.96
N ARG A 85 23.19 19.29 6.49
CA ARG A 85 23.20 20.36 5.49
C ARG A 85 22.53 19.91 4.18
N LYS A 86 22.90 18.72 3.69
CA LYS A 86 22.29 18.12 2.48
C LYS A 86 20.78 17.94 2.58
N VAL A 87 20.28 17.53 3.75
CA VAL A 87 18.82 17.40 3.98
C VAL A 87 18.17 18.78 4.03
N TYR A 88 18.79 19.75 4.71
CA TYR A 88 18.25 21.11 4.83
C TYR A 88 18.12 21.81 3.48
N GLU A 89 19.14 21.71 2.62
CA GLU A 89 19.13 22.30 1.27
C GLU A 89 18.03 21.73 0.37
N ARG A 90 17.58 20.50 0.64
CA ARG A 90 16.51 19.81 -0.09
C ARG A 90 15.20 19.73 0.69
N LEU A 91 15.07 20.48 1.78
CA LEU A 91 13.88 20.41 2.62
C LEU A 91 12.65 20.95 1.91
N MET A 92 12.81 21.83 0.91
CA MET A 92 11.71 22.44 0.14
C MET A 92 12.01 22.41 -1.37
N PRO A 93 11.13 21.79 -2.20
CA PRO A 93 10.01 20.93 -1.82
C PRO A 93 10.48 19.55 -1.34
N ALA A 94 9.85 18.97 -0.32
CA ALA A 94 10.27 17.69 0.25
C ALA A 94 9.91 16.47 -0.64
N PHE A 95 10.88 15.63 -0.96
CA PHE A 95 10.70 14.40 -1.75
C PHE A 95 10.90 13.13 -0.94
N GLU A 96 10.38 12.01 -1.46
CA GLU A 96 10.46 10.69 -0.81
C GLU A 96 11.90 10.28 -0.47
N GLU A 97 12.86 10.68 -1.29
CA GLU A 97 14.29 10.38 -1.14
C GLU A 97 15.02 11.27 -0.11
N LEU A 98 14.34 12.25 0.49
CA LEU A 98 14.95 13.32 1.30
C LEU A 98 15.79 12.78 2.46
N PHE A 99 15.35 11.70 3.09
CA PHE A 99 15.96 11.14 4.29
C PHE A 99 16.73 9.84 4.05
N ASP A 100 16.95 9.41 2.79
CA ASP A 100 17.56 8.10 2.45
C ASP A 100 18.88 7.82 3.21
N ASN A 101 19.79 8.80 3.25
CA ASN A 101 21.07 8.65 3.96
C ASN A 101 20.90 8.57 5.48
N ILE A 102 19.86 9.23 6.00
CA ILE A 102 19.57 9.28 7.43
C ILE A 102 18.87 8.01 7.87
N GLU A 103 18.01 7.46 7.02
CA GLU A 103 17.38 6.16 7.17
C GLU A 103 18.43 5.06 7.30
N GLU A 104 19.43 5.02 6.40
CA GLU A 104 20.52 4.05 6.50
C GLU A 104 21.32 4.21 7.81
N HIS A 105 21.61 5.45 8.21
CA HIS A 105 22.30 5.73 9.47
C HIS A 105 21.49 5.23 10.68
N ALA A 106 20.18 5.50 10.73
CA ALA A 106 19.30 5.03 11.79
C ALA A 106 19.23 3.50 11.83
N LEU A 107 19.10 2.85 10.68
CA LEU A 107 19.11 1.38 10.58
C LEU A 107 20.44 0.79 11.05
N ASN A 108 21.57 1.44 10.79
CA ASN A 108 22.87 1.01 11.31
C ASN A 108 22.95 1.12 12.84
N ILE A 109 22.38 2.18 13.44
CA ILE A 109 22.27 2.31 14.90
C ILE A 109 21.43 1.16 15.47
N LEU A 110 20.30 0.83 14.84
CA LEU A 110 19.37 -0.21 15.31
C LEU A 110 19.91 -1.65 15.17
N LEU A 111 20.98 -1.87 14.39
CA LEU A 111 21.60 -3.19 14.28
C LEU A 111 22.12 -3.73 15.61
N GLU A 112 22.75 -2.86 16.40
CA GLU A 112 23.32 -3.24 17.70
C GLU A 112 22.24 -3.76 18.67
N PRO A 113 21.17 -3.01 19.00
CA PRO A 113 20.11 -3.51 19.88
C PRO A 113 19.40 -4.72 19.29
N TRP A 114 19.24 -4.79 17.96
CA TRP A 114 18.64 -5.96 17.32
C TRP A 114 19.47 -7.23 17.52
N THR A 115 20.80 -7.15 17.34
CA THR A 115 21.68 -8.29 17.58
C THR A 115 21.65 -8.74 19.04
N ILE A 116 21.62 -7.80 19.99
CA ILE A 116 21.51 -8.13 21.41
C ILE A 116 20.18 -8.84 21.70
N LEU A 117 19.06 -8.32 21.18
CA LEU A 117 17.74 -8.91 21.37
C LEU A 117 17.69 -10.34 20.83
N VAL A 118 18.15 -10.55 19.59
CA VAL A 118 18.12 -11.88 18.95
C VAL A 118 19.00 -12.88 19.71
N ASN A 119 20.18 -12.47 20.19
CA ASN A 119 21.04 -13.35 20.97
C ASN A 119 20.40 -13.72 22.32
N ARG A 120 19.76 -12.75 22.99
CA ARG A 120 19.03 -13.01 24.25
C ARG A 120 17.88 -13.99 24.05
N ASP A 121 17.12 -13.82 22.98
CA ASP A 121 16.03 -14.73 22.64
C ASP A 121 16.58 -16.12 22.32
N GLU A 122 17.66 -16.22 21.56
CA GLU A 122 18.32 -17.50 21.25
C GLU A 122 18.81 -18.22 22.52
N GLU A 123 19.44 -17.50 23.46
CA GLU A 123 19.84 -18.05 24.76
C GLU A 123 18.63 -18.49 25.60
N SER A 124 17.54 -17.72 25.58
CA SER A 124 16.30 -18.07 26.29
C SER A 124 15.64 -19.32 25.70
N TYR A 125 15.56 -19.45 24.37
CA TYR A 125 15.02 -20.63 23.70
C TYR A 125 15.90 -21.87 23.89
N GLN A 126 17.22 -21.71 23.96
CA GLN A 126 18.15 -22.78 24.27
C GLN A 126 18.05 -23.24 25.74
N GLN A 127 17.82 -22.33 26.70
CA GLN A 127 17.55 -22.68 28.09
C GLN A 127 16.24 -23.46 28.26
N VAL A 128 15.19 -23.13 27.50
CA VAL A 128 13.89 -23.82 27.55
C VAL A 128 13.95 -25.24 26.94
N SER A 129 15.00 -25.57 26.17
CA SER A 129 15.15 -26.89 25.54
C SER A 129 15.70 -28.00 26.47
N LEU A 130 16.03 -27.68 27.73
CA LEU A 130 16.62 -28.61 28.71
C LEU A 130 15.76 -28.89 29.94
N GLU A 131 14.58 -28.30 30.06
CA GLU A 131 13.58 -28.73 31.03
C GLU A 131 12.65 -29.74 30.38
N SER A 132 12.81 -30.98 30.84
CA SER A 132 11.99 -32.16 30.56
C SER A 132 10.56 -31.85 30.12
N VAL A 133 10.15 -32.53 29.04
CA VAL A 133 8.75 -32.83 28.72
C VAL A 133 8.11 -33.50 29.95
N VAL A 134 7.61 -32.69 30.87
CA VAL A 134 6.63 -33.09 31.86
C VAL A 134 5.29 -32.67 31.30
N SER A 135 4.48 -33.69 31.04
CA SER A 135 3.12 -33.64 30.54
C SER A 135 2.38 -32.36 30.92
N ALA A 136 1.95 -31.62 29.90
CA ALA A 136 1.01 -30.53 30.06
C ALA A 136 -0.28 -31.08 30.71
N PRO A 137 -0.81 -30.46 31.78
CA PRO A 137 -2.17 -30.74 32.23
C PRO A 137 -3.13 -30.23 31.15
N GLU A 138 -4.14 -31.04 30.84
CA GLU A 138 -5.31 -30.61 30.07
C GLU A 138 -6.02 -29.47 30.80
N TYR A 139 -5.63 -28.22 30.49
CA TYR A 139 -6.44 -27.06 30.83
C TYR A 139 -7.45 -26.82 29.72
N SER A 140 -8.63 -27.41 29.93
CA SER A 140 -9.89 -26.94 29.37
C SER A 140 -10.03 -25.45 29.61
N SER A 141 -9.85 -24.66 28.56
CA SER A 141 -10.24 -23.26 28.51
C SER A 141 -11.26 -23.10 27.38
N THR A 142 -12.52 -23.27 27.80
CA THR A 142 -13.72 -22.89 27.06
C THR A 142 -13.76 -21.37 26.90
N LEU A 143 -12.93 -20.85 25.99
CA LEU A 143 -13.21 -19.57 25.34
C LEU A 143 -14.09 -19.88 24.13
N LYS A 144 -15.38 -19.55 24.25
CA LYS A 144 -16.34 -19.59 23.13
C LYS A 144 -15.87 -18.63 22.04
N VAL A 145 -15.06 -19.13 21.11
CA VAL A 145 -14.91 -18.54 19.78
C VAL A 145 -16.31 -18.58 19.15
N PRO A 146 -16.88 -17.46 18.68
CA PRO A 146 -18.12 -17.49 17.92
C PRO A 146 -17.91 -18.44 16.74
N GLN A 147 -18.74 -19.48 16.63
CA GLN A 147 -18.67 -20.48 15.56
C GLN A 147 -18.45 -19.79 14.21
N LEU A 148 -17.21 -19.85 13.71
CA LEU A 148 -16.92 -19.52 12.33
C LEU A 148 -17.60 -20.60 11.48
N SER A 149 -18.55 -20.18 10.66
CA SER A 149 -19.29 -21.03 9.73
C SER A 149 -18.32 -21.93 8.97
N GLU A 150 -18.66 -23.21 8.84
CA GLU A 150 -17.88 -24.29 8.24
C GLU A 150 -17.34 -23.92 6.84
N SER A 151 -18.01 -23.01 6.13
CA SER A 151 -17.62 -22.45 4.83
C SER A 151 -16.32 -21.61 4.84
N TRP A 152 -15.99 -20.92 5.94
CA TRP A 152 -14.76 -20.10 6.04
C TRP A 152 -13.49 -20.92 6.30
N SER A 153 -13.63 -22.21 6.59
CA SER A 153 -12.50 -23.11 6.80
C SER A 153 -11.72 -23.40 5.50
N LYS A 154 -12.38 -23.28 4.34
CA LYS A 154 -11.80 -23.52 3.00
C LYS A 154 -11.01 -22.31 2.45
N VAL A 155 -11.17 -21.14 3.06
CA VAL A 155 -10.53 -19.89 2.63
C VAL A 155 -9.14 -19.76 3.27
N SER A 156 -8.15 -19.35 2.47
CA SER A 156 -6.77 -19.10 2.94
C SER A 156 -6.74 -18.15 4.15
N SER A 157 -5.80 -18.35 5.09
CA SER A 157 -5.65 -17.55 6.31
C SER A 157 -5.64 -16.05 6.06
N ASP A 158 -5.06 -15.63 4.95
CA ASP A 158 -4.87 -14.21 4.58
C ASP A 158 -6.20 -13.52 4.21
N HIS A 159 -7.24 -14.29 3.87
CA HIS A 159 -8.52 -13.78 3.40
C HIS A 159 -9.69 -14.03 4.38
N LYS A 160 -9.41 -14.60 5.58
CA LYS A 160 -10.46 -14.85 6.61
C LYS A 160 -11.10 -13.56 7.16
N GLY A 161 -10.43 -12.42 6.98
CA GLY A 161 -10.95 -11.09 7.32
C GLY A 161 -11.68 -10.37 6.17
N TYR A 162 -11.77 -10.97 4.98
CA TYR A 162 -12.36 -10.34 3.81
C TYR A 162 -13.87 -10.10 4.03
N ARG A 163 -14.37 -8.93 3.64
CA ARG A 163 -15.77 -8.51 3.81
C ARG A 163 -16.33 -8.03 2.48
N LEU A 164 -17.66 -8.02 2.34
CA LEU A 164 -18.33 -7.50 1.15
C LEU A 164 -17.94 -6.04 0.89
N GLY A 165 -17.74 -5.26 1.96
CA GLY A 165 -17.23 -3.89 1.87
C GLY A 165 -15.86 -3.78 1.18
N SER A 166 -14.96 -4.74 1.39
CA SER A 166 -13.64 -4.77 0.74
C SER A 166 -13.76 -5.11 -0.75
N LEU A 167 -14.66 -6.05 -1.10
CA LEU A 167 -14.95 -6.40 -2.49
C LEU A 167 -15.50 -5.21 -3.28
N LEU A 168 -16.42 -4.46 -2.66
CA LEU A 168 -17.08 -3.31 -3.30
C LEU A 168 -16.16 -2.11 -3.57
N ARG A 169 -14.98 -2.03 -2.92
CA ARG A 169 -13.96 -1.01 -3.21
C ARG A 169 -13.28 -1.25 -4.57
N HIS A 170 -13.32 -2.47 -5.09
CA HIS A 170 -12.67 -2.83 -6.35
C HIS A 170 -13.70 -3.10 -7.45
N ARG A 171 -13.90 -2.11 -8.33
CA ARG A 171 -14.94 -2.15 -9.38
C ARG A 171 -14.89 -3.38 -10.29
N HIS A 172 -13.68 -3.88 -10.57
CA HIS A 172 -13.47 -5.10 -11.36
C HIS A 172 -13.86 -6.37 -10.60
N GLU A 173 -13.57 -6.46 -9.29
CA GLU A 173 -13.96 -7.61 -8.46
C GLU A 173 -15.48 -7.71 -8.29
N VAL A 174 -16.18 -6.57 -8.23
CA VAL A 174 -17.65 -6.56 -8.24
C VAL A 174 -18.20 -7.24 -9.51
N GLY A 175 -17.58 -6.99 -10.67
CA GLY A 175 -17.97 -7.63 -11.93
C GLY A 175 -17.71 -9.14 -11.94
N HIS A 176 -16.56 -9.57 -11.42
CA HIS A 176 -16.24 -11.00 -11.31
C HIS A 176 -17.14 -11.73 -10.31
N PHE A 177 -17.43 -11.10 -9.17
CA PHE A 177 -18.33 -11.66 -8.16
C PHE A 177 -19.77 -11.72 -8.67
N MET A 178 -20.22 -10.71 -9.42
CA MET A 178 -21.53 -10.73 -10.08
C MET A 178 -21.64 -11.91 -11.07
N LYS A 179 -20.61 -12.14 -11.89
CA LYS A 179 -20.58 -13.29 -12.81
C LYS A 179 -20.57 -14.63 -12.07
N PHE A 180 -19.84 -14.72 -10.96
CA PHE A 180 -19.85 -15.89 -10.09
C PHE A 180 -21.26 -16.16 -9.54
N LEU A 181 -21.93 -15.15 -9.02
CA LEU A 181 -23.29 -15.30 -8.50
C LEU A 181 -24.31 -15.65 -9.59
N GLN A 182 -24.18 -15.09 -10.80
CA GLN A 182 -25.02 -15.43 -11.95
C GLN A 182 -24.92 -16.91 -12.30
N ASN A 183 -23.70 -17.47 -12.27
CA ASN A 183 -23.48 -18.90 -12.53
C ASN A 183 -24.13 -19.81 -11.47
N HIS A 184 -24.36 -19.28 -10.26
CA HIS A 184 -25.00 -20.00 -9.15
C HIS A 184 -26.47 -19.60 -8.94
N GLY A 185 -27.05 -18.78 -9.82
CA GLY A 185 -28.44 -18.30 -9.70
C GLY A 185 -28.71 -17.38 -8.51
N ALA A 186 -27.66 -16.75 -7.95
CA ALA A 186 -27.67 -16.00 -6.70
C ALA A 186 -27.39 -14.49 -6.89
N ASP A 187 -27.37 -14.01 -8.14
CA ASP A 187 -27.07 -12.62 -8.51
C ASP A 187 -28.11 -11.60 -8.00
N ILE A 188 -29.31 -12.09 -7.71
CA ILE A 188 -30.38 -11.31 -7.09
C ILE A 188 -29.97 -10.71 -5.73
N HIS A 189 -29.07 -11.36 -4.98
CA HIS A 189 -28.60 -10.86 -3.68
C HIS A 189 -27.73 -9.61 -3.82
N LEU A 190 -26.72 -9.66 -4.69
CA LEU A 190 -25.84 -8.52 -4.93
C LEU A 190 -26.59 -7.38 -5.62
N SER A 191 -27.50 -7.70 -6.55
CA SER A 191 -28.37 -6.72 -7.19
C SER A 191 -29.25 -5.98 -6.17
N CYS A 192 -29.88 -6.72 -5.24
CA CYS A 192 -30.67 -6.14 -4.16
C CYS A 192 -29.83 -5.16 -3.33
N TRP A 193 -28.61 -5.56 -2.96
CA TRP A 193 -27.71 -4.72 -2.16
C TRP A 193 -27.32 -3.43 -2.91
N LEU A 194 -26.98 -3.53 -4.20
CA LEU A 194 -26.60 -2.38 -5.04
C LEU A 194 -27.77 -1.41 -5.25
N ASP A 195 -28.97 -1.91 -5.52
CA ASP A 195 -30.17 -1.09 -5.72
C ASP A 195 -30.58 -0.36 -4.42
N LEU A 196 -30.46 -1.02 -3.26
CA LEU A 196 -30.70 -0.40 -1.95
C LEU A 196 -29.67 0.70 -1.67
N GLU A 197 -28.41 0.47 -2.01
CA GLU A 197 -27.35 1.46 -1.87
C GLU A 197 -27.55 2.67 -2.82
N GLN A 198 -28.05 2.44 -4.05
CA GLN A 198 -28.40 3.50 -4.99
C GLN A 198 -29.58 4.35 -4.48
N TYR A 199 -30.60 3.72 -3.88
CA TYR A 199 -31.70 4.43 -3.22
C TYR A 199 -31.20 5.32 -2.08
N ARG A 200 -30.25 4.83 -1.26
CA ARG A 200 -29.63 5.61 -0.18
C ARG A 200 -28.87 6.84 -0.68
N ARG A 201 -28.14 6.72 -1.79
CA ARG A 201 -27.38 7.83 -2.41
C ARG A 201 -28.25 8.86 -3.11
N THR A 202 -29.54 8.59 -3.30
CA THR A 202 -30.46 9.54 -3.93
C THR A 202 -30.77 10.69 -2.96
N PRO A 203 -30.57 11.98 -3.35
CA PRO A 203 -30.88 13.13 -2.51
C PRO A 203 -32.34 13.14 -2.05
N GLN A 204 -32.59 13.60 -0.82
CA GLN A 204 -33.94 13.63 -0.24
C GLN A 204 -34.84 14.72 -0.87
N THR A 205 -34.24 15.64 -1.62
CA THR A 205 -34.91 16.71 -2.37
C THR A 205 -35.68 16.21 -3.60
N ASP A 206 -35.31 15.04 -4.14
CA ASP A 206 -35.96 14.45 -5.32
C ASP A 206 -36.97 13.37 -4.90
N THR A 207 -38.12 13.83 -4.42
CA THR A 207 -39.18 12.97 -3.86
C THR A 207 -39.81 12.04 -4.91
N ALA A 208 -39.93 12.50 -6.15
CA ALA A 208 -40.50 11.71 -7.25
C ALA A 208 -39.61 10.53 -7.62
N LEU A 209 -38.31 10.76 -7.84
CA LEU A 209 -37.34 9.70 -8.16
C LEU A 209 -37.17 8.72 -7.00
N ARG A 210 -37.21 9.20 -5.76
CA ARG A 210 -37.14 8.35 -4.57
C ARG A 210 -38.37 7.46 -4.46
N GLN A 211 -39.57 7.98 -4.72
CA GLN A 211 -40.80 7.18 -4.71
C GLN A 211 -40.80 6.10 -5.79
N GLU A 212 -40.38 6.44 -7.02
CA GLU A 212 -40.22 5.50 -8.12
C GLU A 212 -39.23 4.36 -7.77
N ARG A 213 -38.04 4.71 -7.25
CA ARG A 213 -37.04 3.73 -6.82
C ARG A 213 -37.53 2.85 -5.66
N SER A 214 -38.28 3.43 -4.71
CA SER A 214 -38.88 2.67 -3.62
C SER A 214 -39.90 1.64 -4.12
N ALA A 215 -40.76 2.02 -5.08
CA ALA A 215 -41.74 1.12 -5.68
C ALA A 215 -41.06 -0.02 -6.45
N HIS A 216 -39.99 0.28 -7.19
CA HIS A 216 -39.18 -0.72 -7.87
C HIS A 216 -38.54 -1.72 -6.86
N LEU A 217 -37.95 -1.23 -5.77
CA LEU A 217 -37.36 -2.07 -4.73
C LEU A 217 -38.38 -3.01 -4.07
N VAL A 218 -39.56 -2.49 -3.72
CA VAL A 218 -40.64 -3.28 -3.11
C VAL A 218 -41.08 -4.39 -4.07
N ASN A 219 -41.36 -4.03 -5.33
CA ASN A 219 -41.87 -4.99 -6.31
C ASN A 219 -40.85 -6.09 -6.62
N ARG A 220 -39.57 -5.71 -6.78
CA ARG A 220 -38.52 -6.63 -7.21
C ARG A 220 -37.98 -7.52 -6.09
N TYR A 221 -37.85 -7.00 -4.88
CA TYR A 221 -37.15 -7.69 -3.79
C TYR A 221 -38.07 -8.06 -2.61
N LEU A 222 -39.05 -7.23 -2.24
CA LEU A 222 -39.96 -7.51 -1.13
C LEU A 222 -41.19 -8.31 -1.55
N ASN A 223 -40.94 -9.47 -2.17
CA ASN A 223 -41.98 -10.39 -2.63
C ASN A 223 -41.73 -11.82 -2.14
N LYS A 224 -42.72 -12.69 -2.31
CA LYS A 224 -42.67 -14.11 -1.93
C LYS A 224 -41.67 -14.94 -2.74
N LYS A 225 -41.09 -14.38 -3.80
CA LYS A 225 -40.09 -15.07 -4.62
C LYS A 225 -38.66 -14.85 -4.13
N TYR A 226 -38.43 -13.79 -3.34
CA TYR A 226 -37.10 -13.43 -2.86
C TYR A 226 -37.07 -13.25 -1.33
N PHE A 227 -37.39 -12.05 -0.82
CA PHE A 227 -37.23 -11.78 0.62
C PHE A 227 -38.20 -12.56 1.52
N PHE A 228 -39.35 -13.00 0.99
CA PHE A 228 -40.32 -13.85 1.70
C PHE A 228 -40.42 -15.27 1.09
N GLY A 229 -39.41 -15.68 0.32
CA GLY A 229 -39.33 -17.00 -0.29
C GLY A 229 -38.60 -18.04 0.56
N SER A 230 -38.57 -19.28 0.10
CA SER A 230 -37.83 -20.39 0.73
C SER A 230 -36.31 -20.16 0.73
N ASP A 231 -35.79 -19.49 -0.30
CA ASP A 231 -34.35 -19.17 -0.47
C ASP A 231 -34.03 -17.74 -0.03
N SER A 232 -34.78 -17.23 0.96
CA SER A 232 -34.64 -15.86 1.41
C SER A 232 -33.31 -15.63 2.14
N PRO A 233 -32.67 -14.47 1.94
CA PRO A 233 -31.51 -14.07 2.73
C PRO A 233 -31.85 -13.77 4.21
N ALA A 234 -33.15 -13.66 4.56
CA ALA A 234 -33.62 -13.35 5.90
C ALA A 234 -34.11 -14.60 6.63
N SER A 235 -33.78 -14.72 7.93
CA SER A 235 -34.33 -15.78 8.78
C SER A 235 -35.86 -15.67 8.94
N ILE A 236 -36.54 -16.78 9.24
CA ILE A 236 -38.01 -16.83 9.42
C ILE A 236 -38.49 -15.77 10.45
N ASN A 237 -37.70 -15.52 11.50
CA ASN A 237 -38.01 -14.51 12.51
C ASN A 237 -37.93 -13.08 11.95
N GLN A 238 -36.90 -12.77 11.15
CA GLN A 238 -36.74 -11.47 10.49
C GLN A 238 -37.80 -11.22 9.41
N GLN A 239 -38.29 -12.27 8.74
CA GLN A 239 -39.39 -12.17 7.78
C GLN A 239 -40.72 -11.83 8.49
N HIS A 240 -40.99 -12.42 9.66
CA HIS A 240 -42.22 -12.16 10.42
C HIS A 240 -42.31 -10.74 11.00
N GLU A 241 -41.20 -10.15 11.44
CA GLU A 241 -41.18 -8.75 11.90
C GLU A 241 -41.44 -7.75 10.77
N ARG A 242 -41.00 -8.09 9.54
CA ARG A 242 -41.10 -7.25 8.34
C ARG A 242 -42.48 -7.19 7.69
N LEU A 243 -43.34 -8.17 7.91
CA LEU A 243 -44.72 -8.20 7.39
C LEU A 243 -45.59 -7.03 7.91
N LYS A 244 -45.14 -6.28 8.92
CA LYS A 244 -45.87 -5.14 9.52
C LYS A 244 -45.56 -3.78 8.89
N LEU A 245 -44.60 -3.68 7.97
CA LEU A 245 -44.14 -2.40 7.41
C LEU A 245 -44.66 -2.22 5.97
N HIS A 246 -45.63 -1.31 5.78
CA HIS A 246 -46.21 -0.99 4.48
C HIS A 246 -45.37 0.00 3.64
N CYS A 247 -44.26 0.54 4.14
CA CYS A 247 -43.39 1.48 3.40
C CYS A 247 -41.88 1.29 3.69
N LEU A 248 -41.04 1.55 2.67
CA LEU A 248 -39.58 1.54 2.78
C LEU A 248 -39.07 2.83 3.43
N SER A 249 -38.92 2.85 4.75
CA SER A 249 -38.17 3.90 5.45
C SER A 249 -36.66 3.70 5.29
N ASN A 250 -35.86 4.74 5.52
CA ASN A 250 -34.38 4.62 5.49
C ASN A 250 -33.86 3.61 6.53
N ALA A 251 -34.50 3.52 7.69
CA ALA A 251 -34.21 2.50 8.69
C ALA A 251 -34.51 1.09 8.17
N ALA A 252 -35.64 0.93 7.45
CA ALA A 252 -36.01 -0.34 6.83
C ALA A 252 -35.02 -0.73 5.71
N VAL A 253 -34.46 0.22 4.97
CA VAL A 253 -33.44 -0.05 3.94
C VAL A 253 -32.13 -0.50 4.57
N MET A 254 -31.69 0.15 5.66
CA MET A 254 -30.46 -0.21 6.39
C MET A 254 -30.46 -1.66 6.87
N GLU A 255 -31.58 -2.08 7.46
CA GLU A 255 -31.71 -3.42 8.03
C GLU A 255 -31.84 -4.50 6.92
N ILE A 256 -32.54 -4.23 5.80
CA ILE A 256 -32.51 -5.18 4.65
C ILE A 256 -31.09 -5.30 4.11
N GLN A 257 -30.40 -4.16 3.97
CA GLN A 257 -29.04 -4.14 3.46
C GLN A 257 -28.07 -4.91 4.37
N ASP A 258 -28.28 -4.87 5.68
CA ASP A 258 -27.50 -5.64 6.65
C ASP A 258 -27.79 -7.14 6.59
N ILE A 259 -29.06 -7.53 6.48
CA ILE A 259 -29.48 -8.93 6.29
C ILE A 259 -28.88 -9.50 5.01
N VAL A 260 -29.02 -8.78 3.89
CA VAL A 260 -28.47 -9.20 2.59
C VAL A 260 -26.95 -9.26 2.62
N ARG A 261 -26.28 -8.29 3.26
CA ARG A 261 -24.83 -8.29 3.45
C ARG A 261 -24.38 -9.52 4.24
N SER A 262 -25.00 -9.77 5.39
CA SER A 262 -24.66 -10.90 6.26
C SER A 262 -24.85 -12.24 5.53
N HIS A 263 -25.94 -12.38 4.76
CA HIS A 263 -26.17 -13.56 3.95
C HIS A 263 -25.10 -13.77 2.86
N ILE A 264 -24.74 -12.70 2.13
CA ILE A 264 -23.68 -12.75 1.12
C ILE A 264 -22.33 -13.11 1.75
N GLU A 265 -21.98 -12.49 2.88
CA GLU A 265 -20.69 -12.70 3.57
C GLU A 265 -20.57 -14.10 4.18
N THR A 266 -21.67 -14.70 4.62
CA THR A 266 -21.65 -16.02 5.26
C THR A 266 -21.80 -17.17 4.27
N THR A 267 -22.51 -16.96 3.16
CA THR A 267 -22.90 -18.03 2.22
C THR A 267 -22.07 -18.01 0.94
N TRP A 268 -21.93 -16.87 0.29
CA TRP A 268 -21.40 -16.79 -1.09
C TRP A 268 -19.98 -16.26 -1.16
N LEU A 269 -19.61 -15.36 -0.26
CA LEU A 269 -18.29 -14.76 -0.22
C LEU A 269 -17.19 -15.80 0.07
N PRO A 270 -17.33 -16.75 1.02
CA PRO A 270 -16.28 -17.75 1.27
C PRO A 270 -16.04 -18.65 0.05
N ASP A 271 -17.11 -19.03 -0.63
CA ASP A 271 -17.04 -19.88 -1.83
C ASP A 271 -16.38 -19.13 -2.99
N PHE A 272 -16.72 -17.86 -3.21
CA PHE A 272 -16.05 -17.02 -4.21
C PHE A 272 -14.55 -16.88 -3.93
N LEU A 273 -14.17 -16.60 -2.68
CA LEU A 273 -12.77 -16.45 -2.28
C LEU A 273 -11.97 -17.75 -2.38
N SER A 274 -12.66 -18.89 -2.38
CA SER A 274 -12.05 -20.22 -2.54
C SER A 274 -11.93 -20.64 -4.02
N THR A 275 -12.45 -19.87 -4.98
CA THR A 275 -12.37 -20.20 -6.41
C THR A 275 -10.95 -20.07 -6.96
N ALA A 276 -10.57 -20.97 -7.86
CA ALA A 276 -9.26 -20.94 -8.50
C ALA A 276 -9.06 -19.66 -9.31
N GLU A 277 -10.12 -19.14 -9.94
CA GLU A 277 -10.07 -17.91 -10.71
C GLU A 277 -9.84 -16.69 -9.81
N PHE A 278 -10.41 -16.63 -8.61
CA PHE A 278 -10.13 -15.58 -7.64
C PHE A 278 -8.68 -15.67 -7.15
N ILE A 279 -8.23 -16.86 -6.74
CA ILE A 279 -6.86 -17.09 -6.26
C ILE A 279 -5.84 -16.72 -7.34
N GLN A 280 -6.09 -17.09 -8.60
CA GLN A 280 -5.22 -16.74 -9.73
C GLN A 280 -5.19 -15.24 -9.97
N ARG A 281 -6.35 -14.55 -9.94
CA ARG A 281 -6.39 -13.08 -10.04
C ARG A 281 -5.68 -12.39 -8.89
N GLN A 282 -5.72 -12.92 -7.67
CA GLN A 282 -4.94 -12.38 -6.55
C GLN A 282 -3.44 -12.61 -6.70
N LYS A 283 -3.02 -13.68 -7.39
CA LYS A 283 -1.60 -13.93 -7.73
C LYS A 283 -1.11 -13.05 -8.87
N ASP A 284 -1.96 -12.80 -9.86
CA ASP A 284 -1.64 -12.01 -11.06
C ASP A 284 -1.90 -10.52 -10.88
N LYS A 285 -2.57 -10.11 -9.80
CA LYS A 285 -2.66 -8.71 -9.41
C LYS A 285 -1.22 -8.26 -9.17
N PRO A 286 -0.70 -7.24 -9.89
CA PRO A 286 0.47 -6.54 -9.39
C PRO A 286 0.04 -6.07 -8.01
N LYS A 287 0.63 -6.64 -6.97
CA LYS A 287 0.36 -6.22 -5.60
C LYS A 287 0.62 -4.71 -5.61
N SER A 288 -0.44 -3.90 -5.62
CA SER A 288 -0.30 -2.46 -5.35
C SER A 288 0.12 -2.24 -3.90
N GLU A 289 0.03 -3.28 -3.07
CA GLU A 289 0.69 -3.40 -1.75
C GLU A 289 2.17 -3.83 -1.83
N GLY A 290 2.64 -4.27 -3.00
CA GLY A 290 3.98 -4.82 -3.20
C GLY A 290 5.06 -3.77 -3.43
N LEU A 291 4.69 -2.56 -3.88
CA LEU A 291 5.65 -1.45 -3.96
C LEU A 291 6.06 -0.97 -2.56
N TRP A 292 5.15 -1.08 -1.58
CA TRP A 292 5.38 -0.76 -0.17
C TRP A 292 6.11 -1.88 0.60
N MET A 293 6.30 -3.04 -0.03
CA MET A 293 7.00 -4.20 0.57
C MET A 293 8.41 -4.42 0.02
N CYS A 294 8.89 -3.61 -0.93
CA CYS A 294 10.34 -3.47 -1.07
C CYS A 294 10.82 -2.97 0.29
N SER A 295 11.64 -3.76 0.98
CA SER A 295 12.21 -3.28 2.24
C SER A 295 12.84 -1.91 1.96
N SER A 296 12.77 -0.93 2.87
CA SER A 296 13.47 0.35 2.66
C SER A 296 14.88 0.14 2.13
N LYS A 297 15.57 -0.91 2.60
CA LYS A 297 16.88 -1.29 2.11
C LYS A 297 16.96 -1.59 0.60
N GLU A 298 16.00 -2.27 0.01
CA GLU A 298 15.97 -2.55 -1.43
C GLU A 298 15.74 -1.27 -2.24
N ILE A 299 14.82 -0.40 -1.80
CA ILE A 299 14.57 0.91 -2.42
C ILE A 299 15.80 1.81 -2.30
N LEU A 300 16.42 1.87 -1.12
CA LEU A 300 17.65 2.64 -0.87
C LEU A 300 18.81 2.12 -1.71
N SER A 301 18.97 0.79 -1.81
CA SER A 301 19.99 0.17 -2.66
C SER A 301 19.73 0.45 -4.13
N PHE A 302 18.47 0.44 -4.55
CA PHE A 302 18.05 0.80 -5.90
C PHE A 302 18.44 2.23 -6.26
N ARG A 303 18.02 3.18 -5.43
CA ARG A 303 18.35 4.60 -5.60
C ARG A 303 19.86 4.82 -5.61
N ARG A 304 20.60 4.15 -4.72
CA ARG A 304 22.07 4.22 -4.69
C ARG A 304 22.72 3.79 -6.00
N VAL A 305 22.28 2.66 -6.57
CA VAL A 305 22.81 2.16 -7.86
C VAL A 305 22.55 3.15 -8.98
N LEU A 306 21.35 3.74 -9.05
CA LEU A 306 21.00 4.67 -10.11
C LEU A 306 21.64 6.06 -9.95
N LEU A 307 21.85 6.51 -8.72
CA LEU A 307 22.46 7.81 -8.44
C LEU A 307 24.00 7.78 -8.52
N ASP A 308 24.60 6.59 -8.50
CA ASP A 308 26.04 6.40 -8.73
C ASP A 308 26.34 6.27 -10.25
N PRO A 309 27.15 7.16 -10.85
CA PRO A 309 27.36 7.15 -12.30
C PRO A 309 27.92 5.83 -12.86
N ALA A 310 28.83 5.17 -12.13
CA ALA A 310 29.47 3.94 -12.59
C ALA A 310 28.49 2.76 -12.55
N SER A 311 27.79 2.61 -11.43
CA SER A 311 26.78 1.57 -11.23
C SER A 311 25.57 1.76 -12.15
N CYS A 312 25.18 3.01 -12.38
CA CYS A 312 24.09 3.38 -13.29
C CYS A 312 24.39 2.98 -14.73
N LEU A 313 25.60 3.25 -15.24
CA LEU A 313 26.02 2.84 -16.58
C LEU A 313 25.96 1.32 -16.76
N GLN A 314 26.44 0.58 -15.76
CA GLN A 314 26.37 -0.89 -15.79
C GLN A 314 24.92 -1.38 -15.79
N PHE A 315 24.05 -0.74 -15.00
CA PHE A 315 22.63 -1.08 -14.95
C PHE A 315 21.93 -0.73 -16.27
N GLN A 316 22.22 0.42 -16.87
CA GLN A 316 21.69 0.82 -18.17
C GLN A 316 22.06 -0.20 -19.27
N HIS A 317 23.33 -0.61 -19.32
CA HIS A 317 23.79 -1.66 -20.24
C HIS A 317 23.08 -2.99 -19.99
N PHE A 318 22.82 -3.32 -18.72
CA PHE A 318 22.12 -4.55 -18.37
C PHE A 318 20.66 -4.55 -18.82
N VAL A 319 19.95 -3.43 -18.66
CA VAL A 319 18.53 -3.33 -19.07
C VAL A 319 18.35 -3.16 -20.57
N SER A 320 19.28 -2.52 -21.28
CA SER A 320 19.20 -2.39 -22.74
C SER A 320 19.27 -3.75 -23.45
N LEU A 321 19.99 -4.71 -22.86
CA LEU A 321 20.05 -6.09 -23.35
C LEU A 321 18.74 -6.87 -23.15
N LYS A 322 17.83 -6.41 -22.28
CA LYS A 322 16.54 -7.06 -22.01
C LYS A 322 15.44 -6.64 -23.00
N GLY A 323 15.64 -5.56 -23.77
CA GLY A 323 14.67 -5.04 -24.73
C GLY A 323 13.62 -4.12 -24.10
N ASP A 324 12.54 -3.88 -24.86
CA ASP A 324 11.42 -3.00 -24.51
C ASP A 324 11.84 -1.54 -24.23
N PHE A 325 11.05 -0.82 -23.43
CA PHE A 325 11.33 0.57 -23.01
C PHE A 325 12.23 0.66 -21.77
N LEU A 326 12.82 -0.45 -21.30
CA LEU A 326 13.51 -0.48 -20.01
C LEU A 326 14.71 0.49 -19.92
N GLU A 327 15.45 0.65 -21.00
CA GLU A 327 16.52 1.67 -21.05
C GLU A 327 15.93 3.09 -20.92
N ASN A 328 14.84 3.36 -21.63
CA ASN A 328 14.14 4.63 -21.54
C ASN A 328 13.51 4.86 -20.16
N ASP A 329 13.03 3.81 -19.48
CA ASP A 329 12.51 3.89 -18.12
C ASP A 329 13.61 4.34 -17.16
N VAL A 330 14.83 3.80 -17.28
CA VAL A 330 15.99 4.25 -16.49
C VAL A 330 16.33 5.71 -16.79
N LEU A 331 16.39 6.08 -18.07
CA LEU A 331 16.67 7.45 -18.48
C LEU A 331 15.61 8.44 -17.97
N PHE A 332 14.33 8.07 -18.05
CA PHE A 332 13.23 8.85 -17.51
C PHE A 332 13.36 9.00 -15.99
N TRP A 333 13.63 7.91 -15.27
CA TRP A 333 13.81 7.96 -13.82
C TRP A 333 14.93 8.93 -13.41
N LEU A 334 16.08 8.88 -14.09
CA LEU A 334 17.21 9.78 -13.85
C LEU A 334 16.85 11.24 -14.19
N GLU A 335 16.11 11.45 -15.27
CA GLU A 335 15.71 12.78 -15.71
C GLU A 335 14.69 13.41 -14.74
N VAL A 336 13.82 12.60 -14.14
CA VAL A 336 12.94 13.00 -13.04
C VAL A 336 13.75 13.39 -11.80
N GLN A 337 14.83 12.67 -11.45
CA GLN A 337 15.72 13.10 -10.35
C GLN A 337 16.36 14.46 -10.63
N ARG A 338 16.88 14.69 -11.84
CA ARG A 338 17.43 16.00 -12.23
C ARG A 338 16.38 17.10 -12.20
N TYR A 339 15.13 16.78 -12.54
CA TYR A 339 14.00 17.70 -12.40
C TYR A 339 13.72 18.04 -10.94
N LYS A 340 13.74 17.06 -10.02
CA LYS A 340 13.61 17.29 -8.57
C LYS A 340 14.72 18.21 -8.05
N ASP A 341 15.98 17.93 -8.42
CA ASP A 341 17.12 18.81 -8.08
C ASP A 341 16.94 20.23 -8.66
N LEU A 342 16.44 20.36 -9.89
CA LEU A 342 16.12 21.65 -10.49
C LEU A 342 15.08 22.42 -9.65
N CYS A 343 14.08 21.74 -9.09
CA CYS A 343 13.09 22.36 -8.20
C CYS A 343 13.70 22.95 -6.92
N HIS A 344 14.87 22.45 -6.47
CA HIS A 344 15.61 23.01 -5.33
C HIS A 344 16.54 24.18 -5.69
N SER A 345 16.92 24.29 -6.96
CA SER A 345 17.94 25.24 -7.43
C SER A 345 17.50 26.72 -7.51
N HIS A 346 16.29 27.07 -7.05
CA HIS A 346 15.68 28.41 -7.21
C HIS A 346 15.62 28.88 -8.68
N SER A 347 15.54 27.92 -9.61
CA SER A 347 15.39 28.21 -11.05
C SER A 347 14.08 28.94 -11.34
N ASP A 348 14.08 29.74 -12.40
CA ASP A 348 12.89 30.45 -12.85
C ASP A 348 11.84 29.49 -13.43
N GLN A 349 10.58 29.92 -13.34
CA GLN A 349 9.44 29.10 -13.74
C GLN A 349 9.50 28.64 -15.20
N ALA A 350 10.03 29.46 -16.11
CA ALA A 350 10.14 29.12 -17.53
C ALA A 350 11.15 27.99 -17.76
N THR A 351 12.25 27.95 -17.00
CA THR A 351 13.21 26.84 -17.03
C THR A 351 12.57 25.53 -16.55
N ILE A 352 11.74 25.59 -15.50
CA ILE A 352 11.00 24.43 -14.98
C ILE A 352 9.97 23.94 -16.01
N GLU A 353 9.16 24.86 -16.58
CA GLU A 353 8.20 24.55 -17.65
C GLU A 353 8.86 23.91 -18.88
N LYS A 354 10.02 24.46 -19.28
CA LYS A 354 10.81 23.93 -20.39
C LYS A 354 11.33 22.53 -20.08
N LYS A 355 11.79 22.28 -18.84
CA LYS A 355 12.23 20.95 -18.41
C LYS A 355 11.09 19.94 -18.46
N ILE A 356 9.91 20.29 -17.94
CA ILE A 356 8.70 19.45 -18.01
C ILE A 356 8.36 19.13 -19.46
N SER A 357 8.32 20.16 -20.31
CA SER A 357 8.01 20.00 -21.74
C SER A 357 9.01 19.08 -22.45
N THR A 358 10.29 19.20 -22.10
CA THR A 358 11.36 18.34 -22.64
C THR A 358 11.15 16.89 -22.24
N ILE A 359 10.93 16.61 -20.94
CA ILE A 359 10.67 15.25 -20.43
C ILE A 359 9.45 14.65 -21.13
N ILE A 360 8.35 15.39 -21.24
CA ILE A 360 7.14 14.95 -21.93
C ILE A 360 7.43 14.62 -23.40
N SER A 361 8.13 15.51 -24.12
CA SER A 361 8.41 15.33 -25.55
C SER A 361 9.34 14.16 -25.86
N VAL A 362 10.16 13.74 -24.90
CA VAL A 362 11.10 12.62 -25.08
C VAL A 362 10.43 11.29 -24.67
N PHE A 363 9.74 11.26 -23.54
CA PHE A 363 9.31 10.01 -22.91
C PHE A 363 7.81 9.71 -23.04
N ILE A 364 6.94 10.72 -23.09
CA ILE A 364 5.48 10.53 -22.96
C ILE A 364 4.75 10.76 -24.28
N ASN A 365 5.12 11.80 -25.01
CA ASN A 365 4.52 12.17 -26.30
C ASN A 365 5.63 12.47 -27.31
N SER A 366 6.39 11.43 -27.63
CA SER A 366 7.49 11.47 -28.58
C SER A 366 7.00 11.55 -30.02
N SER A 367 7.79 12.25 -30.84
CA SER A 367 7.63 12.24 -32.30
C SER A 367 8.07 10.92 -32.94
N VAL A 368 8.83 10.09 -32.21
CA VAL A 368 9.25 8.76 -32.63
C VAL A 368 8.20 7.73 -32.18
N PRO A 369 7.61 6.93 -33.09
CA PRO A 369 6.65 5.90 -32.71
C PRO A 369 7.27 4.71 -31.96
N PRO A 370 6.58 4.14 -30.96
CA PRO A 370 5.31 4.61 -30.40
C PRO A 370 5.51 5.88 -29.55
N ALA A 371 4.52 6.78 -29.53
CA ALA A 371 4.68 8.09 -28.88
C ALA A 371 5.02 7.99 -27.39
N LEU A 372 4.47 6.98 -26.70
CA LEU A 372 4.86 6.64 -25.35
C LEU A 372 6.12 5.77 -25.40
N GLN A 373 7.21 6.29 -24.86
CA GLN A 373 8.56 5.72 -24.93
C GLN A 373 9.00 5.11 -23.60
N ILE A 374 8.10 5.00 -22.63
CA ILE A 374 8.29 4.41 -21.30
C ILE A 374 7.10 3.50 -20.96
N ASP A 375 7.32 2.48 -20.14
CA ASP A 375 6.27 1.52 -19.79
C ASP A 375 5.45 2.01 -18.58
N ILE A 376 4.50 2.91 -18.86
CA ILE A 376 3.52 3.39 -17.88
C ILE A 376 2.08 3.24 -18.39
N PRO A 377 1.09 3.15 -17.49
CA PRO A 377 -0.32 3.16 -17.87
C PRO A 377 -0.72 4.41 -18.68
N HIS A 378 -1.57 4.24 -19.69
CA HIS A 378 -2.01 5.34 -20.58
C HIS A 378 -2.75 6.46 -19.85
N ASP A 379 -3.51 6.14 -18.82
CA ASP A 379 -4.20 7.10 -17.95
C ASP A 379 -3.22 7.98 -17.17
N GLN A 380 -2.08 7.43 -16.72
CA GLN A 380 -1.01 8.22 -16.11
C GLN A 380 -0.35 9.17 -17.12
N ALA A 381 -0.04 8.67 -18.32
CA ALA A 381 0.49 9.49 -19.41
C ALA A 381 -0.45 10.66 -19.75
N GLN A 382 -1.76 10.40 -19.84
CA GLN A 382 -2.76 11.43 -20.08
C GLN A 382 -2.84 12.45 -18.93
N THR A 383 -2.83 11.98 -17.68
CA THR A 383 -2.86 12.83 -16.49
C THR A 383 -1.66 13.79 -16.45
N ILE A 384 -0.47 13.34 -16.86
CA ILE A 384 0.73 14.18 -16.96
C ILE A 384 0.54 15.24 -18.06
N LEU A 385 -0.02 14.87 -19.21
CA LEU A 385 -0.28 15.81 -20.31
C LEU A 385 -1.31 16.88 -19.93
N GLU A 386 -2.36 16.53 -19.20
CA GLU A 386 -3.39 17.45 -18.73
C GLU A 386 -2.87 18.42 -17.67
N ASN A 387 -2.00 17.93 -16.77
CA ASN A 387 -1.44 18.71 -15.68
C ASN A 387 -0.11 19.39 -16.01
N ARG A 388 0.39 19.33 -17.26
CA ARG A 388 1.67 19.93 -17.68
C ARG A 388 1.84 21.43 -17.37
N HIS A 389 0.72 22.14 -17.23
CA HIS A 389 0.68 23.58 -16.89
C HIS A 389 0.56 23.83 -15.38
N LYS A 390 0.17 22.82 -14.59
CA LYS A 390 0.12 22.90 -13.12
C LYS A 390 1.51 22.60 -12.59
N LEU A 391 2.33 23.65 -12.55
CA LEU A 391 3.72 23.59 -12.14
C LEU A 391 3.81 23.12 -10.69
N GLY A 392 4.27 21.88 -10.53
CA GLY A 392 4.38 21.25 -9.23
C GLY A 392 5.53 20.24 -9.24
N PRO A 393 6.27 20.10 -8.13
CA PRO A 393 7.45 19.23 -8.05
C PRO A 393 7.13 17.75 -8.23
N TYR A 394 5.85 17.36 -8.16
CA TYR A 394 5.41 15.96 -8.17
C TYR A 394 4.73 15.51 -9.47
N ILE A 395 4.79 16.31 -10.56
CA ILE A 395 4.08 15.99 -11.82
C ILE A 395 4.43 14.60 -12.38
N PHE A 396 5.67 14.14 -12.25
CA PHE A 396 6.13 12.84 -12.75
C PHE A 396 6.12 11.74 -11.69
N ARG A 397 5.67 12.02 -10.46
CA ARG A 397 5.78 11.10 -9.32
C ARG A 397 5.17 9.74 -9.62
N GLU A 398 3.92 9.73 -10.07
CA GLU A 398 3.17 8.50 -10.26
C GLU A 398 3.81 7.61 -11.33
N ALA A 399 4.17 8.20 -12.48
CA ALA A 399 4.91 7.50 -13.52
C ALA A 399 6.26 6.97 -13.01
N GLN A 400 6.97 7.73 -12.18
CA GLN A 400 8.27 7.34 -11.67
C GLN A 400 8.21 6.09 -10.76
N VAL A 401 7.14 5.93 -9.98
CA VAL A 401 6.98 4.79 -9.06
C VAL A 401 6.41 3.53 -9.74
N THR A 402 5.74 3.67 -10.88
CA THR A 402 5.13 2.54 -11.61
C THR A 402 6.05 1.87 -12.61
N LEU A 403 7.22 2.45 -12.90
CA LEU A 403 8.15 1.90 -13.90
C LEU A 403 8.55 0.43 -13.59
N PRO A 404 8.60 -0.45 -14.60
CA PRO A 404 9.01 -1.84 -14.43
C PRO A 404 10.45 -2.02 -13.92
N ILE A 405 11.31 -1.01 -14.05
CA ILE A 405 12.71 -1.06 -13.58
C ILE A 405 12.82 -1.36 -12.08
N HIS A 406 11.82 -0.99 -11.28
CA HIS A 406 11.75 -1.33 -9.85
C HIS A 406 11.63 -2.84 -9.64
N SER A 407 10.82 -3.52 -10.45
CA SER A 407 10.63 -4.97 -10.39
C SER A 407 11.87 -5.75 -10.84
N ILE A 408 12.64 -5.20 -11.80
CA ILE A 408 13.87 -5.83 -12.29
C ILE A 408 14.93 -5.90 -11.19
N MET A 409 15.03 -4.83 -10.40
CA MET A 409 16.02 -4.76 -9.34
C MET A 409 15.59 -5.51 -8.07
N ASN A 410 14.30 -5.78 -7.85
CA ASN A 410 13.85 -6.62 -6.74
C ASN A 410 14.39 -8.07 -6.76
N ASN A 411 15.06 -8.50 -7.83
CA ASN A 411 15.87 -9.71 -7.79
C ASN A 411 17.19 -9.43 -7.04
N LYS A 412 17.21 -9.71 -5.74
CA LYS A 412 18.38 -9.56 -4.83
C LYS A 412 19.71 -10.02 -5.42
N THR A 413 19.70 -11.09 -6.22
CA THR A 413 20.89 -11.64 -6.86
C THR A 413 21.52 -10.68 -7.88
N GLN A 414 20.71 -9.85 -8.54
CA GLN A 414 21.14 -8.91 -9.57
C GLN A 414 21.72 -7.62 -8.95
N ILE A 415 21.07 -7.08 -7.90
CA ILE A 415 21.61 -5.93 -7.15
C ILE A 415 22.96 -6.25 -6.53
N ILE A 416 23.07 -7.40 -5.85
CA ILE A 416 24.33 -7.80 -5.19
C ILE A 416 25.46 -7.93 -6.20
N ARG A 417 25.21 -8.48 -7.39
CA ARG A 417 26.22 -8.58 -8.45
C ARG A 417 26.67 -7.21 -8.96
N LEU A 418 25.74 -6.27 -9.17
CA LEU A 418 26.07 -4.91 -9.62
C LEU A 418 26.86 -4.14 -8.55
N LEU A 419 26.47 -4.23 -7.27
CA LEU A 419 27.17 -3.59 -6.16
C LEU A 419 28.54 -4.23 -5.86
N GLN A 420 28.68 -5.56 -6.05
CA GLN A 420 29.96 -6.26 -5.91
C GLN A 420 30.93 -5.89 -7.03
N LEU A 421 30.45 -5.71 -8.27
CA LEU A 421 31.27 -5.24 -9.39
C LEU A 421 31.78 -3.82 -9.15
N ASP A 422 30.95 -2.93 -8.61
CA ASP A 422 31.35 -1.57 -8.22
C ASP A 422 32.42 -1.58 -7.10
N ALA A 423 32.27 -2.43 -6.07
CA ALA A 423 33.28 -2.59 -5.02
C ALA A 423 34.63 -3.13 -5.53
N ILE A 424 34.63 -3.87 -6.64
CA ILE A 424 35.85 -4.36 -7.31
C ILE A 424 36.46 -3.26 -8.18
N CYS A 425 35.64 -2.48 -8.90
CA CYS A 425 36.10 -1.36 -9.73
C CYS A 425 36.67 -0.20 -8.91
N ARG A 426 36.19 0.07 -7.69
CA ARG A 426 36.74 1.13 -6.80
C ARG A 426 38.05 0.74 -6.10
N ARG A 427 38.52 -0.50 -6.23
CA ARG A 427 39.80 -0.99 -5.65
C ARG A 427 40.97 -0.99 -6.64
N HIS A 428 40.74 -0.59 -7.88
CA HIS A 428 41.75 -0.36 -8.90
C HIS A 428 41.76 1.11 -9.29
#